data_AF-A0A7S4MR75-F1
#
_entry.id   AF-A0A7S4MR75-F1
#
_cell.length_a   1.000
_cell.length_b   1.000
_cell.length_c   1.000
_cell.angle_alpha   90.00
_cell.angle_beta   90.00
_cell.angle_gamma   90.00
#
_symmetry.space_group_name_H-M   'P 1'
#
loop_
_entity.id
_entity.type
_entity.pdbx_description
1 polymer ?
#
loop_
_entity_poly.entity_id
_entity_poly.type
_entity_poly.pdbx_seq_one_letter_code
_entity_poly.pdbx_strand_id
1 'polypeptide(L)'
;TDEKFELYKYYQKVVHSSAESSSELQPEGFIDFLCKTPLINRPAVAPEDPECGFGSFHQMYRLDGKLIAVGILDVLPHCLSSTYFIYNPDYSYLSLGVISALREIQFVKNVLLRSPDSPFRYYYLGYYVHTCSKVRYKSSYRPSEMLCPITLQWVPMEKVEKLLDKKKFCRFGSSDAPRQPPVYNATQLGQWIRSYSLIIGGTPCLLVNLTEESQKRIGGMLHEFVKLAGDEVAVRLSYFFS
;
A
#
# COMPACT_ATOMS: atom_id res chain seq x y z
N THR A 1 18.76 15.95 4.41
CA THR A 1 19.47 16.74 5.43
C THR A 1 19.71 15.85 6.62
N ASP A 2 20.76 16.12 7.39
CA ASP A 2 21.14 15.31 8.56
C ASP A 2 20.00 15.26 9.60
N GLU A 3 19.31 16.39 9.81
CA GLU A 3 18.16 16.45 10.72
C GLU A 3 17.02 15.49 10.31
N LYS A 4 16.74 15.34 9.00
CA LYS A 4 15.74 14.39 8.51
C LYS A 4 16.18 12.94 8.72
N PHE A 5 17.48 12.68 8.53
CA PHE A 5 18.05 11.35 8.71
C PHE A 5 18.04 10.92 10.18
N GLU A 6 18.40 11.81 11.11
CA GLU A 6 18.34 11.52 12.54
C GLU A 6 16.89 11.28 13.02
N LEU A 7 15.93 12.06 12.53
CA LEU A 7 14.51 11.80 12.79
C LEU A 7 14.08 10.42 12.28
N TYR A 8 14.48 10.08 11.05
CA TYR A 8 14.17 8.80 10.43
C TYR A 8 14.78 7.62 11.20
N LYS A 9 16.06 7.71 11.61
CA LYS A 9 16.72 6.69 12.44
C LYS A 9 15.98 6.47 13.74
N TYR A 10 15.63 7.55 14.43
CA TYR A 10 14.91 7.45 15.70
C TYR A 10 13.53 6.83 15.53
N TYR A 11 12.80 7.24 14.49
CA TYR A 11 11.51 6.65 14.13
C TYR A 11 11.62 5.15 13.86
N GLN A 12 12.56 4.72 13.01
CA GLN A 12 12.77 3.31 12.66
C GLN A 12 13.12 2.45 13.89
N LYS A 13 14.01 2.95 14.75
CA LYS A 13 14.40 2.24 15.98
C LYS A 13 13.22 2.00 16.92
N VAL A 14 12.36 3.00 17.12
CA VAL A 14 11.26 2.91 18.09
C VAL A 14 10.01 2.24 17.50
N VAL A 15 9.64 2.59 16.27
CA VAL A 15 8.36 2.15 15.67
C VAL A 15 8.49 0.81 14.95
N HIS A 16 9.65 0.54 14.34
CA HIS A 16 9.90 -0.69 13.58
C HIS A 16 10.86 -1.66 14.29
N SER A 17 11.42 -1.27 15.44
CA SER A 17 12.38 -2.09 16.20
C SER A 17 13.56 -2.56 15.35
N SER A 18 13.96 -1.76 14.35
CA SER A 18 15.06 -2.08 13.46
C SER A 18 16.39 -2.10 14.22
N ALA A 19 17.21 -3.13 13.98
CA ALA A 19 18.54 -3.24 14.57
C ALA A 19 19.47 -2.14 14.02
N GLU A 20 20.35 -1.60 14.87
CA GLU A 20 21.25 -0.48 14.53
C GLU A 20 22.18 -0.77 13.35
N SER A 21 22.48 -2.04 13.08
CA SER A 21 23.30 -2.49 11.94
C SER A 21 22.52 -2.71 10.65
N SER A 22 21.21 -2.46 10.63
CA SER A 22 20.39 -2.62 9.42
C SER A 22 20.80 -1.60 8.35
N SER A 23 20.80 -2.04 7.08
CA SER A 23 21.03 -1.16 5.92
C SER A 23 20.03 -0.01 5.86
N GLU A 24 18.82 -0.22 6.39
CA GLU A 24 17.77 0.79 6.51
C GLU A 24 18.14 1.96 7.42
N LEU A 25 19.07 1.80 8.36
CA LEU A 25 19.54 2.86 9.27
C LEU A 25 20.84 3.53 8.80
N GLN A 26 21.34 3.18 7.61
CA GLN A 26 22.46 3.85 6.97
C GLN A 26 21.99 5.03 6.11
N PRO A 27 22.83 6.07 5.89
CA PRO A 27 22.48 7.21 5.07
C PRO A 27 22.01 6.84 3.66
N GLU A 28 22.64 5.84 3.04
CA GLU A 28 22.32 5.34 1.71
C GLU A 28 20.92 4.73 1.68
N GLY A 29 20.57 3.91 2.68
CA GLY A 29 19.24 3.34 2.81
C GLY A 29 18.15 4.39 2.96
N PHE A 30 18.41 5.45 3.75
CA PHE A 30 17.49 6.60 3.85
C PHE A 30 17.33 7.35 2.53
N ILE A 31 18.43 7.56 1.80
CA ILE A 31 18.41 8.25 0.50
C ILE A 31 17.62 7.41 -0.51
N ASP A 32 17.91 6.12 -0.60
CA ASP A 32 17.25 5.22 -1.55
C ASP A 32 15.77 5.06 -1.26
N PHE A 33 15.39 5.03 0.02
CA PHE A 33 14.01 4.82 0.42
C PHE A 33 13.15 6.09 0.39
N LEU A 34 13.67 7.22 0.89
CA LEU A 34 12.86 8.43 1.12
C LEU A 34 13.27 9.64 0.30
N CYS A 35 14.45 9.65 -0.32
CA CYS A 35 14.92 10.83 -1.06
C CYS A 35 14.93 10.63 -2.58
N LYS A 36 15.25 9.41 -3.05
CA LYS A 36 15.25 9.08 -4.47
C LYS A 36 13.83 8.88 -4.96
N THR A 37 13.52 9.49 -6.09
CA THR A 37 12.24 9.34 -6.76
C THR A 37 12.45 9.18 -8.27
N PRO A 38 11.67 8.34 -8.96
CA PRO A 38 11.64 8.32 -10.41
C PRO A 38 10.86 9.51 -11.00
N LEU A 39 10.15 10.29 -10.17
CA LEU A 39 9.35 11.42 -10.63
C LEU A 39 10.25 12.59 -11.04
N ILE A 40 9.97 13.15 -12.20
CA ILE A 40 10.66 14.33 -12.71
C ILE A 40 9.98 15.57 -12.13
N ASN A 41 10.76 16.38 -11.42
CA ASN A 41 10.26 17.65 -10.90
C ASN A 41 9.93 18.60 -12.05
N ARG A 42 8.69 19.09 -12.06
CA ARG A 42 8.21 20.08 -13.03
C ARG A 42 7.63 21.28 -12.28
N PRO A 43 8.18 22.49 -12.46
CA PRO A 43 7.61 23.68 -11.81
C PRO A 43 6.18 23.94 -12.27
N ALA A 44 5.44 24.70 -11.46
CA ALA A 44 4.14 25.22 -11.86
C ALA A 44 4.31 26.16 -13.06
N VAL A 45 3.53 25.93 -14.11
CA VAL A 45 3.55 26.76 -15.34
C VAL A 45 2.16 27.29 -15.69
N ALA A 46 1.11 26.64 -15.20
CA ALA A 46 -0.27 27.03 -15.40
C ALA A 46 -0.92 27.48 -14.07
N PRO A 47 -1.91 28.39 -14.10
CA PRO A 47 -2.61 28.85 -12.89
C PRO A 47 -3.25 27.73 -12.06
N GLU A 48 -3.71 26.68 -12.73
CA GLU A 48 -4.33 25.49 -12.15
C GLU A 48 -3.34 24.50 -11.53
N ASP A 49 -2.04 24.70 -11.75
CA ASP A 49 -1.01 23.87 -11.14
C ASP A 49 -0.92 24.17 -9.63
N PRO A 50 -0.54 23.16 -8.82
CA PRO A 50 -0.11 23.40 -7.46
C PRO A 50 1.12 24.30 -7.44
N GLU A 51 1.21 25.24 -6.50
CA GLU A 51 2.30 26.25 -6.44
C GLU A 51 3.70 25.62 -6.35
N CYS A 52 3.81 24.45 -5.72
CA CYS A 52 5.07 23.70 -5.64
C CYS A 52 5.46 22.99 -6.94
N GLY A 53 4.58 22.98 -7.96
CA GLY A 53 4.72 22.15 -9.15
C GLY A 53 4.42 20.67 -8.87
N PHE A 54 4.92 19.81 -9.74
CA PHE A 54 4.79 18.35 -9.68
C PHE A 54 6.13 17.69 -9.37
N GLY A 55 6.11 16.55 -8.71
CA GLY A 55 7.29 15.82 -8.26
C GLY A 55 7.14 15.22 -6.87
N SER A 56 8.25 14.82 -6.25
CA SER A 56 8.27 14.32 -4.86
C SER A 56 8.81 15.38 -3.90
N PHE A 57 8.13 15.55 -2.76
CA PHE A 57 8.41 16.61 -1.81
C PHE A 57 8.41 16.08 -0.38
N HIS A 58 9.22 16.74 0.46
CA HIS A 58 9.20 16.50 1.90
C HIS A 58 8.43 17.62 2.58
N GLN A 59 7.25 17.32 3.11
CA GLN A 59 6.49 18.23 3.94
C GLN A 59 7.02 18.20 5.38
N MET A 60 7.60 19.31 5.84
CA MET A 60 8.29 19.38 7.12
C MET A 60 7.41 19.99 8.21
N TYR A 61 7.28 19.30 9.33
CA TYR A 61 6.52 19.74 10.50
C TYR A 61 7.47 20.14 11.61
N ARG A 62 7.44 21.42 11.99
CA ARG A 62 8.29 21.97 13.04
C ARG A 62 7.47 22.47 14.23
N LEU A 63 7.98 22.20 15.42
CA LEU A 63 7.48 22.75 16.69
C LEU A 63 8.64 23.52 17.33
N ASP A 64 8.44 24.82 17.55
CA ASP A 64 9.47 25.73 18.10
C ASP A 64 10.82 25.62 17.36
N GLY A 65 10.76 25.52 16.03
CA GLY A 65 11.93 25.37 15.17
C GLY A 65 12.48 23.94 15.06
N LYS A 66 12.14 23.02 15.97
CA LYS A 66 12.57 21.61 15.92
C LYS A 66 11.75 20.80 14.93
N LEU A 67 12.40 20.03 14.04
CA LEU A 67 11.70 19.09 13.16
C LEU A 67 11.14 17.90 13.95
N ILE A 68 9.82 17.73 13.91
CA ILE A 68 9.12 16.67 14.64
C ILE A 68 8.41 15.67 13.73
N ALA A 69 8.17 15.99 12.46
CA ALA A 69 7.68 15.04 11.47
C ALA A 69 8.05 15.45 10.03
N VAL A 70 8.06 14.47 9.14
CA VAL A 70 8.25 14.65 7.70
C VAL A 70 7.25 13.74 6.97
N GLY A 71 6.38 14.35 6.17
CA GLY A 71 5.59 13.65 5.15
C GLY A 71 6.36 13.59 3.84
N ILE A 72 6.35 12.45 3.18
CA ILE A 72 6.87 12.24 1.83
C ILE A 72 5.66 12.19 0.91
N LEU A 73 5.55 13.20 0.05
CA LEU A 73 4.40 13.44 -0.80
C LEU A 73 4.81 13.39 -2.27
N ASP A 74 3.98 12.78 -3.10
CA ASP A 74 4.06 12.92 -4.55
C ASP A 74 2.93 13.83 -5.02
N VAL A 75 3.29 14.93 -5.67
CA VAL A 75 2.34 15.86 -6.30
C VAL A 75 2.32 15.52 -7.79
N LEU A 76 1.23 14.92 -8.24
CA LEU A 76 1.03 14.42 -9.60
C LEU A 76 -0.03 15.25 -10.32
N PRO A 77 -0.13 15.21 -11.66
CA PRO A 77 -1.08 16.05 -12.42
C PRO A 77 -2.55 15.95 -11.97
N HIS A 78 -2.97 14.80 -11.45
CA HIS A 78 -4.35 14.57 -11.03
C HIS A 78 -4.53 14.47 -9.51
N CYS A 79 -3.45 14.30 -8.75
CA CYS A 79 -3.58 13.96 -7.35
C CYS A 79 -2.36 14.28 -6.47
N LEU A 80 -2.65 14.45 -5.18
CA LEU A 80 -1.66 14.35 -4.12
C LEU A 80 -1.60 12.91 -3.62
N SER A 81 -0.41 12.32 -3.50
CA SER A 81 -0.20 11.01 -2.90
C SER A 81 0.63 11.13 -1.63
N SER A 82 0.08 10.66 -0.51
CA SER A 82 0.79 10.55 0.76
C SER A 82 1.56 9.23 0.80
N THR A 83 2.81 9.25 0.38
CA THR A 83 3.62 8.05 0.15
C THR A 83 4.18 7.48 1.45
N TYR A 84 4.75 8.33 2.31
CA TYR A 84 5.29 7.88 3.59
C TYR A 84 5.26 9.00 4.64
N PHE A 85 5.27 8.65 5.92
CA PHE A 85 5.23 9.63 7.01
C PHE A 85 6.09 9.16 8.18
N ILE A 86 7.07 9.97 8.55
CA ILE A 86 7.93 9.74 9.71
C ILE A 86 7.72 10.86 10.73
N TYR A 87 7.83 10.51 12.01
CA TYR A 87 7.67 11.48 13.09
C TYR A 87 8.52 11.11 14.29
N ASN A 88 8.71 12.07 15.18
CA ASN A 88 9.40 11.83 16.44
C ASN A 88 8.43 11.14 17.41
N PRO A 89 8.69 9.88 17.83
CA PRO A 89 7.84 9.10 18.73
C PRO A 89 7.47 9.77 20.05
N ASP A 90 8.30 10.69 20.56
CA ASP A 90 8.00 11.47 21.77
C ASP A 90 6.72 12.30 21.63
N TYR A 91 6.35 12.64 20.39
CA TYR A 91 5.15 13.41 20.04
C TYR A 91 4.01 12.52 19.52
N SER A 92 4.08 11.20 19.75
CA SER A 92 3.04 10.25 19.30
C SER A 92 1.63 10.60 19.79
N TYR A 93 1.52 11.20 20.98
CA TYR A 93 0.25 11.65 21.56
C TYR A 93 -0.45 12.75 20.74
N LEU A 94 0.27 13.47 19.88
CA LEU A 94 -0.30 14.52 19.01
C LEU A 94 -1.00 13.96 17.78
N SER A 95 -0.89 12.66 17.50
CA SER A 95 -1.47 12.04 16.30
C SER A 95 -1.08 12.77 14.99
N LEU A 96 0.22 13.04 14.82
CA LEU A 96 0.75 13.88 13.74
C LEU A 96 0.33 13.44 12.33
N GLY A 97 0.05 12.16 12.11
CA GLY A 97 -0.49 11.67 10.83
C GLY A 97 -1.90 12.21 10.50
N VAL A 98 -2.74 12.44 11.51
CA VAL A 98 -4.07 13.08 11.34
C VAL A 98 -3.88 14.53 10.92
N ILE A 99 -2.99 15.25 11.60
CA ILE A 99 -2.66 16.63 11.23
C ILE A 99 -2.10 16.69 9.81
N SER A 100 -1.25 15.75 9.42
CA SER A 100 -0.69 15.68 8.06
C SER A 100 -1.79 15.54 7.02
N ALA A 101 -2.69 14.57 7.20
CA ALA A 101 -3.81 14.37 6.31
C ALA A 101 -4.71 15.61 6.18
N LEU A 102 -4.97 16.33 7.27
CA LEU A 102 -5.74 17.58 7.23
C LEU A 102 -5.03 18.69 6.44
N ARG A 103 -3.70 18.82 6.59
CA ARG A 103 -2.90 19.79 5.82
C ARG A 103 -2.86 19.44 4.34
N GLU A 104 -2.76 18.16 4.02
CA GLU A 104 -2.77 17.64 2.66
C GLU A 104 -4.14 17.83 1.98
N ILE A 105 -5.25 17.58 2.70
CA ILE A 105 -6.60 17.93 2.25
C ILE A 105 -6.72 19.43 2.02
N GLN A 106 -6.24 20.25 2.95
CA GLN A 106 -6.25 21.70 2.82
C GLN A 106 -5.50 22.14 1.56
N PHE A 107 -4.34 21.54 1.29
CA PHE A 107 -3.53 21.82 0.10
C PHE A 107 -4.31 21.56 -1.19
N VAL A 108 -4.90 20.38 -1.35
CA VAL A 108 -5.70 20.04 -2.54
C VAL A 108 -6.91 20.98 -2.68
N LYS A 109 -7.61 21.27 -1.56
CA LYS A 109 -8.74 22.19 -1.57
C LYS A 109 -8.36 23.60 -1.98
N ASN A 110 -7.21 24.11 -1.54
CA ASN A 110 -6.75 25.45 -1.90
C ASN A 110 -6.49 25.57 -3.41
N VAL A 111 -5.91 24.54 -4.04
CA VAL A 111 -5.74 24.49 -5.50
C VAL A 111 -7.10 24.55 -6.19
N LEU A 112 -8.06 23.74 -5.75
CA LEU A 112 -9.42 23.70 -6.33
C LEU A 112 -10.21 25.00 -6.12
N LEU A 113 -10.01 25.70 -5.00
CA LEU A 113 -10.64 27.00 -4.76
C LEU A 113 -10.09 28.08 -5.69
N ARG A 114 -8.79 28.04 -6.02
CA ARG A 114 -8.19 28.93 -7.01
C ARG A 114 -8.56 28.54 -8.45
N SER A 115 -8.71 27.24 -8.72
CA SER A 115 -8.95 26.69 -10.04
C SER A 115 -9.92 25.50 -9.98
N PRO A 116 -11.25 25.75 -10.01
CA PRO A 116 -12.27 24.71 -9.83
C PRO A 116 -12.22 23.59 -10.87
N ASP A 117 -11.76 23.90 -12.08
CA ASP A 117 -11.60 22.94 -13.17
C ASP A 117 -10.26 22.20 -13.15
N SER A 118 -9.41 22.42 -12.14
CA SER A 118 -8.09 21.79 -12.07
C SER A 118 -8.21 20.26 -12.11
N PRO A 119 -7.39 19.57 -12.93
CA PRO A 119 -7.32 18.12 -12.91
C PRO A 119 -6.78 17.58 -11.57
N PHE A 120 -6.07 18.41 -10.80
CA PHE A 120 -5.52 18.11 -9.49
C PHE A 120 -6.62 18.14 -8.41
N ARG A 121 -7.34 17.03 -8.26
CA ARG A 121 -8.52 16.98 -7.37
C ARG A 121 -8.61 15.76 -6.46
N TYR A 122 -7.71 14.80 -6.64
CA TYR A 122 -7.71 13.58 -5.84
C TYR A 122 -6.63 13.63 -4.77
N TYR A 123 -6.92 13.00 -3.63
CA TYR A 123 -5.97 12.82 -2.55
C TYR A 123 -5.91 11.34 -2.16
N TYR A 124 -4.75 10.72 -2.41
CA TYR A 124 -4.47 9.33 -2.07
C TYR A 124 -3.77 9.28 -0.71
N LEU A 125 -4.50 8.89 0.34
CA LEU A 125 -3.94 8.68 1.69
C LEU A 125 -3.10 7.39 1.80
N GLY A 126 -2.94 6.64 0.71
CA GLY A 126 -2.31 5.32 0.69
C GLY A 126 -3.20 4.22 1.29
N TYR A 127 -2.58 3.11 1.68
CA TYR A 127 -3.29 1.91 2.12
C TYR A 127 -4.14 2.12 3.38
N TYR A 128 -5.30 1.46 3.37
CA TYR A 128 -6.20 1.35 4.51
C TYR A 128 -6.32 -0.12 4.94
N VAL A 129 -6.10 -0.37 6.23
CA VAL A 129 -6.24 -1.69 6.84
C VAL A 129 -7.29 -1.58 7.93
N HIS A 130 -8.49 -2.12 7.67
CA HIS A 130 -9.66 -1.91 8.53
C HIS A 130 -9.47 -2.38 9.98
N THR A 131 -8.69 -3.44 10.19
CA THR A 131 -8.37 -4.00 11.51
C THR A 131 -7.24 -3.27 12.23
N CYS A 132 -6.54 -2.34 11.58
CA CYS A 132 -5.41 -1.63 12.16
C CYS A 132 -5.87 -0.26 12.69
N SER A 133 -5.90 -0.12 14.02
CA SER A 133 -6.30 1.12 14.69
C SER A 133 -5.47 2.33 14.26
N LYS A 134 -4.17 2.15 14.00
CA LYS A 134 -3.24 3.22 13.59
C LYS A 134 -3.61 3.90 12.27
N VAL A 135 -4.29 3.20 11.35
CA VAL A 135 -4.69 3.75 10.04
C VAL A 135 -6.20 3.86 9.90
N ARG A 136 -6.97 3.52 10.94
CA ARG A 136 -8.44 3.56 10.91
C ARG A 136 -8.98 4.98 10.71
N TYR A 137 -8.26 6.00 11.19
CA TYR A 137 -8.63 7.40 11.00
C TYR A 137 -8.78 7.80 9.51
N LYS A 138 -8.11 7.12 8.58
CA LYS A 138 -8.22 7.44 7.15
C LYS A 138 -9.67 7.29 6.65
N SER A 139 -10.43 6.37 7.25
CA SER A 139 -11.82 6.16 6.90
C SER A 139 -12.79 7.16 7.48
N SER A 140 -12.35 8.17 8.25
CA SER A 140 -13.23 9.22 8.78
C SER A 140 -13.32 10.46 7.86
N TYR A 141 -12.43 10.60 6.88
CA TYR A 141 -12.45 11.74 5.95
C TYR A 141 -13.53 11.57 4.88
N ARG A 142 -14.20 12.66 4.49
CA ARG A 142 -15.26 12.64 3.47
C ARG A 142 -15.15 13.80 2.47
N PRO A 143 -15.57 13.58 1.22
CA PRO A 143 -15.90 12.28 0.62
C PRO A 143 -14.64 11.39 0.50
N SER A 144 -14.79 10.07 0.57
CA SER A 144 -13.67 9.13 0.37
C SER A 144 -14.14 7.82 -0.26
N GLU A 145 -13.24 7.19 -0.98
CA GLU A 145 -13.48 5.95 -1.71
C GLU A 145 -12.34 4.96 -1.46
N MET A 146 -12.62 3.67 -1.58
CA MET A 146 -11.62 2.62 -1.54
C MET A 146 -11.68 1.81 -2.84
N LEU A 147 -10.51 1.53 -3.41
CA LEU A 147 -10.38 0.68 -4.58
C LEU A 147 -10.73 -0.76 -4.20
N CYS A 148 -11.71 -1.36 -4.88
CA CYS A 148 -12.02 -2.76 -4.68
C CYS A 148 -10.88 -3.63 -5.25
N PRO A 149 -10.28 -4.53 -4.46
CA PRO A 149 -9.14 -5.35 -4.91
C PRO A 149 -9.52 -6.38 -5.97
N ILE A 150 -10.83 -6.61 -6.18
CA ILE A 150 -11.36 -7.58 -7.14
C ILE A 150 -11.81 -6.86 -8.42
N THR A 151 -12.66 -5.85 -8.29
CA THR A 151 -13.29 -5.21 -9.44
C THR A 151 -12.49 -4.03 -9.98
N LEU A 152 -11.49 -3.55 -9.24
CA LEU A 152 -10.71 -2.34 -9.52
C LEU A 152 -11.57 -1.08 -9.71
N GLN A 153 -12.76 -1.09 -9.10
CA GLN A 153 -13.64 0.06 -9.05
C GLN A 153 -13.49 0.77 -7.70
N TRP A 154 -13.50 2.11 -7.75
CA TRP A 154 -13.63 2.95 -6.56
C TRP A 154 -15.05 2.83 -5.99
N VAL A 155 -15.15 2.61 -4.68
CA VAL A 155 -16.42 2.44 -3.97
C VAL A 155 -16.45 3.37 -2.76
N PRO A 156 -17.56 4.08 -2.50
CA PRO A 156 -17.68 4.97 -1.34
C PRO A 156 -17.34 4.26 -0.02
N MET A 157 -16.54 4.93 0.81
CA MET A 157 -15.98 4.36 2.02
C MET A 157 -17.06 3.88 3.00
N GLU A 158 -18.20 4.58 3.10
CA GLU A 158 -19.29 4.18 4.01
C GLU A 158 -19.88 2.81 3.65
N LYS A 159 -19.88 2.45 2.36
CA LYS A 159 -20.33 1.13 1.91
C LYS A 159 -19.29 0.06 2.23
N VAL A 160 -18.01 0.40 2.05
CA VAL A 160 -16.88 -0.49 2.28
C VAL A 160 -16.74 -0.85 3.76
N GLU A 161 -16.86 0.13 4.66
CA GLU A 161 -16.78 -0.09 6.12
C GLU A 161 -17.80 -1.13 6.59
N LYS A 162 -19.06 -0.98 6.19
CA LYS A 162 -20.15 -1.92 6.56
C LYS A 162 -19.90 -3.36 6.10
N LEU A 163 -19.13 -3.54 5.02
CA LEU A 163 -18.77 -4.86 4.51
C LEU A 163 -17.56 -5.44 5.27
N LEU A 164 -16.56 -4.61 5.54
CA LEU A 164 -15.35 -5.00 6.28
C LEU A 164 -15.62 -5.29 7.76
N ASP A 165 -16.62 -4.65 8.36
CA ASP A 165 -17.10 -4.98 9.71
C ASP A 165 -17.61 -6.44 9.80
N LYS A 166 -18.09 -7.01 8.68
CA LYS A 166 -18.64 -8.37 8.62
C LYS A 166 -17.63 -9.42 8.15
N LYS A 167 -16.74 -9.06 7.21
CA LYS A 167 -15.78 -9.99 6.60
C LYS A 167 -14.44 -9.29 6.39
N LYS A 168 -13.36 -9.93 6.87
CA LYS A 168 -11.98 -9.43 6.71
C LYS A 168 -11.58 -9.18 5.25
N PHE A 169 -12.15 -9.95 4.32
CA PHE A 169 -11.95 -9.79 2.89
C PHE A 169 -13.29 -9.89 2.17
N CYS A 170 -13.64 -8.88 1.36
CA CYS A 170 -14.84 -8.89 0.56
C CYS A 170 -14.73 -7.99 -0.68
N ARG A 171 -15.58 -8.30 -1.67
CA ARG A 171 -15.79 -7.49 -2.88
C ARG A 171 -16.72 -6.32 -2.54
N PHE A 172 -16.38 -5.11 -3.00
CA PHE A 172 -17.16 -3.89 -2.72
C PHE A 172 -17.99 -3.39 -3.93
N GLY A 173 -17.56 -3.70 -5.17
CA GLY A 173 -18.19 -3.26 -6.43
C GLY A 173 -19.43 -4.04 -6.86
N SER A 174 -20.19 -3.55 -7.86
CA SER A 174 -21.40 -4.22 -8.41
C SER A 174 -21.07 -5.65 -8.89
N SER A 175 -22.05 -6.56 -8.90
CA SER A 175 -21.91 -7.99 -9.24
C SER A 175 -21.32 -8.26 -10.62
N ASP A 176 -21.36 -7.28 -11.52
CA ASP A 176 -21.13 -7.49 -12.95
C ASP A 176 -19.66 -7.34 -13.36
N ALA A 177 -18.78 -6.91 -12.46
CA ALA A 177 -17.34 -6.90 -12.72
C ALA A 177 -16.75 -8.33 -12.68
N PRO A 178 -15.91 -8.70 -13.67
CA PRO A 178 -15.38 -10.06 -13.78
C PRO A 178 -14.35 -10.36 -12.67
N ARG A 179 -14.20 -11.67 -12.39
CA ARG A 179 -13.35 -12.34 -11.38
C ARG A 179 -13.86 -12.31 -9.94
N GLN A 180 -15.01 -12.92 -9.66
CA GLN A 180 -14.93 -13.91 -8.58
C GLN A 180 -14.17 -15.10 -9.18
N PRO A 181 -13.11 -15.64 -8.55
CA PRO A 181 -12.66 -16.97 -8.93
C PRO A 181 -13.90 -17.89 -8.85
N PRO A 182 -14.13 -18.76 -9.84
CA PRO A 182 -15.24 -19.68 -9.78
C PRO A 182 -15.24 -20.41 -8.43
N VAL A 183 -16.41 -20.65 -7.87
CA VAL A 183 -16.50 -21.42 -6.62
C VAL A 183 -16.22 -22.88 -6.95
N TYR A 184 -14.99 -23.32 -6.71
CA TYR A 184 -14.59 -24.71 -6.85
C TYR A 184 -14.93 -25.49 -5.59
N ASN A 185 -15.40 -26.73 -5.75
CA ASN A 185 -15.61 -27.61 -4.60
C ASN A 185 -14.27 -28.20 -4.10
N ALA A 186 -14.27 -28.72 -2.87
CA ALA A 186 -13.05 -29.24 -2.24
C ALA A 186 -12.41 -30.40 -3.02
N THR A 187 -13.23 -31.20 -3.71
CA THR A 187 -12.76 -32.32 -4.52
C THR A 187 -12.00 -31.85 -5.76
N GLN A 188 -12.52 -30.84 -6.48
CA GLN A 188 -11.86 -30.23 -7.64
C GLN A 188 -10.52 -29.60 -7.25
N LEU A 189 -10.51 -28.80 -6.17
CA LEU A 189 -9.29 -28.18 -5.66
C LEU A 189 -8.25 -29.25 -5.26
N GLY A 190 -8.70 -30.32 -4.59
CA GLY A 190 -7.83 -31.44 -4.21
C GLY A 190 -7.21 -32.15 -5.40
N GLN A 191 -7.94 -32.32 -6.51
CA GLN A 191 -7.41 -32.91 -7.75
C GLN A 191 -6.33 -32.01 -8.37
N TRP A 192 -6.56 -30.70 -8.43
CA TRP A 192 -5.60 -29.76 -9.03
C TRP A 192 -4.33 -29.59 -8.20
N ILE A 193 -4.46 -29.54 -6.88
CA ILE A 193 -3.30 -29.51 -5.97
C ILE A 193 -2.45 -30.77 -6.17
N ARG A 194 -3.08 -31.94 -6.37
CA ARG A 194 -2.36 -33.20 -6.64
C ARG A 194 -1.67 -33.23 -7.99
N SER A 195 -2.20 -32.55 -9.01
CA SER A 195 -1.57 -32.44 -10.32
C SER A 195 -0.52 -31.33 -10.41
N TYR A 196 -0.29 -30.56 -9.34
CA TYR A 196 0.67 -29.47 -9.33
C TYR A 196 2.11 -30.00 -9.45
N SER A 197 2.91 -29.40 -10.33
CA SER A 197 4.32 -29.74 -10.52
C SER A 197 5.23 -28.67 -9.93
N LEU A 198 6.27 -29.09 -9.25
CA LEU A 198 7.33 -28.26 -8.69
C LEU A 198 8.65 -28.61 -9.36
N ILE A 199 9.52 -27.63 -9.59
CA ILE A 199 10.87 -27.91 -10.06
C ILE A 199 11.76 -28.16 -8.84
N ILE A 200 12.28 -29.38 -8.69
CA ILE A 200 13.20 -29.77 -7.61
C ILE A 200 14.50 -30.21 -8.26
N GLY A 201 15.61 -29.52 -7.97
CA GLY A 201 16.91 -29.81 -8.58
C GLY A 201 16.89 -29.71 -10.11
N GLY A 202 16.12 -28.77 -10.68
CA GLY A 202 15.98 -28.58 -12.12
C GLY A 202 15.03 -29.57 -12.82
N THR A 203 14.42 -30.51 -12.09
CA THR A 203 13.53 -31.52 -12.66
C THR A 203 12.08 -31.32 -12.18
N PRO A 204 11.07 -31.36 -13.07
CA PRO A 204 9.67 -31.35 -12.68
C PRO A 204 9.31 -32.58 -11.83
N CYS A 205 8.74 -32.33 -10.66
CA CYS A 205 8.26 -33.33 -9.71
C CYS A 205 6.82 -33.02 -9.33
N LEU A 206 5.91 -33.98 -9.48
CA LEU A 206 4.53 -33.81 -9.03
C LEU A 206 4.46 -33.76 -7.51
N LEU A 207 3.56 -32.93 -6.98
CA LEU A 207 3.36 -32.82 -5.52
C LEU A 207 3.10 -34.19 -4.88
N VAL A 208 2.30 -35.04 -5.54
CA VAL A 208 1.99 -36.41 -5.06
C VAL A 208 3.21 -37.33 -4.95
N ASN A 209 4.33 -36.99 -5.60
CA ASN A 209 5.56 -37.77 -5.55
C ASN A 209 6.51 -37.31 -4.43
N LEU A 210 6.14 -36.27 -3.66
CA LEU A 210 6.89 -35.83 -2.49
C LEU A 210 6.50 -36.61 -1.24
N THR A 211 7.26 -36.44 -0.15
CA THR A 211 6.91 -37.02 1.16
C THR A 211 5.57 -36.47 1.66
N GLU A 212 4.83 -37.26 2.46
CA GLU A 212 3.52 -36.84 3.00
C GLU A 212 3.58 -35.52 3.79
N GLU A 213 4.67 -35.32 4.53
CA GLU A 213 4.92 -34.07 5.25
C GLU A 213 5.03 -32.87 4.29
N SER A 214 5.80 -33.03 3.20
CA SER A 214 5.96 -32.00 2.17
C SER A 214 4.66 -31.71 1.45
N GLN A 215 3.88 -32.76 1.13
CA GLN A 215 2.56 -32.63 0.53
C GLN A 215 1.61 -31.81 1.40
N LYS A 216 1.58 -32.06 2.71
CA LYS A 216 0.72 -31.33 3.64
C LYS A 216 1.12 -29.86 3.75
N ARG A 217 2.43 -29.59 3.88
CA ARG A 217 2.95 -28.22 4.01
C ARG A 217 2.74 -27.39 2.75
N ILE A 218 3.16 -27.93 1.61
CA ILE A 218 3.08 -27.23 0.32
C ILE A 218 1.63 -27.16 -0.17
N GLY A 219 0.86 -28.24 -0.02
CA GLY A 219 -0.57 -28.26 -0.39
C GLY A 219 -1.38 -27.19 0.34
N GLY A 220 -1.09 -26.93 1.61
CA GLY A 220 -1.70 -25.83 2.37
C GLY A 220 -1.37 -24.45 1.79
N MET A 221 -0.14 -24.24 1.33
CA MET A 221 0.30 -22.99 0.70
C MET A 221 -0.30 -22.80 -0.70
N LEU A 222 -0.38 -23.88 -1.48
CA LEU A 222 -0.92 -23.86 -2.84
C LEU A 222 -2.45 -23.72 -2.87
N HIS A 223 -3.14 -24.06 -1.79
CA HIS A 223 -4.60 -24.07 -1.77
C HIS A 223 -5.22 -22.72 -2.16
N GLU A 224 -4.72 -21.62 -1.64
CA GLU A 224 -5.22 -20.29 -1.99
C GLU A 224 -4.86 -19.90 -3.44
N PHE A 225 -3.64 -20.21 -3.87
CA PHE A 225 -3.17 -19.96 -5.23
C PHE A 225 -4.00 -20.73 -6.28
N VAL A 226 -4.15 -22.04 -6.12
CA VAL A 226 -4.92 -22.91 -7.03
C VAL A 226 -6.39 -22.47 -7.09
N LYS A 227 -6.95 -22.05 -5.96
CA LYS A 227 -8.31 -21.49 -5.89
C LYS A 227 -8.47 -20.19 -6.68
N LEU A 228 -7.43 -19.34 -6.72
CA LEU A 228 -7.46 -18.07 -7.46
C LEU A 228 -7.14 -18.23 -8.95
N ALA A 229 -6.19 -19.11 -9.28
CA ALA A 229 -5.65 -19.29 -10.62
C ALA A 229 -6.51 -20.21 -11.50
N GLY A 230 -7.28 -21.13 -10.91
CA GLY A 230 -7.99 -22.17 -11.65
C GLY A 230 -7.06 -23.26 -12.19
N ASP A 231 -7.63 -24.26 -12.86
CA ASP A 231 -6.90 -25.42 -13.40
C ASP A 231 -5.86 -25.02 -14.46
N GLU A 232 -6.22 -24.11 -15.36
CA GLU A 232 -5.37 -23.80 -16.50
C GLU A 232 -4.07 -23.11 -16.09
N VAL A 233 -4.12 -22.15 -15.17
CA VAL A 233 -2.92 -21.42 -14.72
C VAL A 233 -2.20 -22.18 -13.61
N ALA A 234 -2.93 -22.78 -12.66
CA ALA A 234 -2.28 -23.45 -11.54
C ALA A 234 -1.47 -24.67 -11.96
N VAL A 235 -1.94 -25.45 -12.93
CA VAL A 235 -1.24 -26.68 -13.36
C VAL A 235 -0.11 -26.39 -14.34
N ARG A 236 -0.17 -25.27 -15.08
CA ARG A 236 0.80 -24.92 -16.13
C ARG A 236 1.90 -23.97 -15.65
N LEU A 237 1.74 -23.35 -14.48
CA LEU A 237 2.74 -22.44 -13.93
C LEU A 237 3.91 -23.22 -13.31
N SER A 238 4.98 -23.36 -14.08
CA SER A 238 6.25 -23.87 -13.57
C SER A 238 7.00 -22.78 -12.80
N TYR A 239 7.32 -23.03 -11.54
CA TYR A 239 8.14 -22.15 -10.70
C TYR A 239 9.49 -22.81 -10.42
N PHE A 240 10.59 -22.09 -10.60
CA PHE A 240 11.93 -22.53 -10.27
C PHE A 240 12.63 -21.45 -9.44
N PHE A 241 13.46 -21.87 -8.47
CA PHE A 241 14.44 -21.00 -7.85
C PHE A 241 15.74 -21.12 -8.66
N SER A 242 16.26 -19.99 -9.12
CA SER A 242 17.62 -19.88 -9.67
C SER A 242 18.61 -19.57 -8.56
#